data_AF-A0A845L9J5-F1
#
_entry.id   AF-A0A845L9J5-F1
#
_cell.length_a   1.000
_cell.length_b   1.000
_cell.length_c   1.000
_cell.angle_alpha   90.00
_cell.angle_beta   90.00
_cell.angle_gamma   90.00
#
_symmetry.space_group_name_H-M   'P 1'
#
loop_
_entity.id
_entity.type
_entity.pdbx_description
1 polymer ?
#
loop_
_entity_poly.entity_id
_entity_poly.type
_entity_poly.pdbx_seq_one_letter_code
_entity_poly.pdbx_strand_id
1 'polypeptide(L)'
;MFLLVGCSNSPKPETTVTKFIEAGKSFNFEQTAQFINSANPNNNDRFLKITKPDKEDMNNFQYFVDYFKDNAAKITYSIKSSTIEDDKATVSVDFKYINGGPLLKATVGEVFTKVLPLAFSGVEMKKEDMGPLFAAALKKQREVIPESFAEKTIDVKLIKLNNQWLINETSDELVDVFMSNFISAGKEIDKSMGSTSGSNQSSAVGKTKKTFISKAIGEEVVLATIKFKINSVEEKSVLTSKYGSSKTAKEGAKFIIINADITNITNAPINAPADLDVIDNKNRQFQPYSGSIGVVDNLLDYRNLSPSIKETGCWVYELPQDASSYKLVSGKMGTNEVYQVTLK
;
A
#
# COMPACT_ATOMS: atom_id res chain seq x y z
N MET A 1 -10.05 43.50 -51.40
CA MET A 1 -9.47 43.35 -50.05
C MET A 1 -8.98 41.92 -49.92
N PHE A 2 -7.72 41.67 -50.26
CA PHE A 2 -7.09 40.36 -50.15
C PHE A 2 -6.63 40.20 -48.70
N LEU A 3 -7.28 39.31 -47.94
CA LEU A 3 -6.79 38.89 -46.63
C LEU A 3 -5.56 38.02 -46.88
N LEU A 4 -4.38 38.62 -46.67
CA LEU A 4 -3.11 37.91 -46.55
C LEU A 4 -3.21 36.98 -45.34
N VAL A 5 -3.45 35.69 -45.59
CA VAL A 5 -3.26 34.64 -44.61
C VAL A 5 -1.76 34.54 -44.38
N GLY A 6 -1.28 35.26 -43.36
CA GLY A 6 0.10 35.16 -42.94
C GLY A 6 0.36 33.74 -42.46
N CYS A 7 1.08 32.95 -43.26
CA CYS A 7 1.74 31.74 -42.80
C CYS A 7 2.77 32.15 -41.74
N SER A 8 2.33 32.28 -40.48
CA SER A 8 3.25 32.47 -39.38
C SER A 8 4.15 31.25 -39.29
N ASN A 9 5.47 31.43 -39.34
CA ASN A 9 6.48 30.42 -39.04
C ASN A 9 6.45 29.92 -37.58
N SER A 10 5.39 30.23 -36.82
CA SER A 10 5.16 29.65 -35.50
C SER A 10 4.89 28.15 -35.64
N PRO A 11 5.50 27.29 -34.81
CA PRO A 11 5.19 25.87 -34.77
C PRO A 11 3.68 25.67 -34.61
N LYS A 12 3.10 24.64 -35.24
CA LYS A 12 1.70 24.30 -35.02
C LYS A 12 1.51 23.66 -33.63
N PRO A 13 0.35 23.81 -32.97
CA PRO A 13 0.07 23.15 -31.68
C PRO A 13 0.39 21.64 -31.69
N GLU A 14 0.06 20.95 -32.78
CA GLU A 14 0.32 19.53 -33.00
C GLU A 14 1.82 19.22 -32.94
N THR A 15 2.66 20.10 -33.47
CA THR A 15 4.12 19.95 -33.41
C THR A 15 4.64 20.03 -31.97
N THR A 16 4.08 20.93 -31.15
CA THR A 16 4.42 20.99 -29.72
C THR A 16 3.98 19.71 -29.00
N VAL A 17 2.76 19.23 -29.26
CA VAL A 17 2.24 17.99 -28.65
C VAL A 17 3.07 16.78 -29.04
N THR A 18 3.42 16.62 -30.31
CA THR A 18 4.33 15.56 -30.77
C THR A 18 5.66 15.60 -30.03
N LYS A 19 6.31 16.77 -29.95
CA LYS A 19 7.61 16.89 -29.26
C LYS A 19 7.51 16.61 -27.76
N PHE A 20 6.43 17.05 -27.11
CA PHE A 20 6.13 16.73 -25.72
C PHE A 20 6.00 15.22 -25.51
N ILE A 21 5.22 14.53 -26.35
CA ILE A 21 5.01 13.09 -26.27
C ILE A 21 6.32 12.34 -26.51
N GLU A 22 7.09 12.69 -27.54
CA GLU A 22 8.37 12.00 -27.84
C GLU A 22 9.41 12.20 -26.73
N ALA A 23 9.47 13.38 -26.11
CA ALA A 23 10.31 13.62 -24.94
C ALA A 23 9.87 12.74 -23.75
N GLY A 24 8.57 12.65 -23.50
CA GLY A 24 8.01 11.78 -22.46
C GLY A 24 8.24 10.28 -22.72
N LYS A 25 8.13 9.83 -23.98
CA LYS A 25 8.46 8.45 -24.41
C LYS A 25 9.92 8.10 -24.17
N SER A 26 10.80 9.07 -24.35
CA SER A 26 12.23 8.95 -24.08
C SER A 26 12.55 9.04 -22.57
N PHE A 27 11.52 9.22 -21.73
CA PHE A 27 11.64 9.46 -20.29
C PHE A 27 12.56 10.65 -19.96
N ASN A 28 12.68 11.60 -20.90
CA ASN A 28 13.50 12.81 -20.77
C ASN A 28 12.64 13.97 -20.27
N PHE A 29 12.40 13.98 -18.97
CA PHE A 29 11.48 14.96 -18.41
C PHE A 29 12.03 16.39 -18.36
N GLU A 30 13.36 16.57 -18.39
CA GLU A 30 13.94 17.90 -18.58
C GLU A 30 13.50 18.49 -19.93
N GLN A 31 13.53 17.67 -20.98
CA GLN A 31 13.03 18.06 -22.29
C GLN A 31 11.50 18.18 -22.31
N THR A 32 10.76 17.29 -21.63
CA THR A 32 9.30 17.39 -21.50
C THR A 32 8.89 18.72 -20.87
N ALA A 33 9.59 19.16 -19.81
CA ALA A 33 9.31 20.40 -19.09
C ALA A 33 9.42 21.66 -19.97
N GLN A 34 10.27 21.65 -21.01
CA GLN A 34 10.42 22.77 -21.94
C GLN A 34 9.16 23.07 -22.75
N PHE A 35 8.26 22.09 -22.88
CA PHE A 35 7.00 22.25 -23.62
C PHE A 35 5.83 22.60 -22.71
N ILE A 36 6.02 22.72 -21.39
CA ILE A 36 4.95 22.99 -20.43
C ILE A 36 4.94 24.48 -20.06
N ASN A 37 3.75 25.07 -19.95
CA ASN A 37 3.58 26.42 -19.41
C ASN A 37 3.81 26.43 -17.89
N SER A 38 5.05 26.58 -17.45
CA SER A 38 5.41 26.58 -16.01
C SER A 38 4.71 27.66 -15.17
N ALA A 39 4.13 28.69 -15.80
CA ALA A 39 3.38 29.73 -15.11
C ALA A 39 1.92 29.34 -14.77
N ASN A 40 1.39 28.24 -15.31
CA ASN A 40 0.04 27.80 -14.98
C ASN A 40 0.04 27.02 -13.64
N PRO A 41 -0.63 27.52 -12.58
CA PRO A 41 -0.68 26.86 -11.27
C PRO A 41 -1.44 25.53 -11.30
N ASN A 42 -2.26 25.28 -12.32
CA ASN A 42 -2.98 24.02 -12.50
C ASN A 42 -2.13 22.94 -13.17
N ASN A 43 -0.90 23.25 -13.57
CA ASN A 43 -0.01 22.20 -14.05
C ASN A 43 0.33 21.26 -12.91
N ASN A 44 0.22 19.97 -13.22
CA ASN A 44 0.61 18.94 -12.31
C ASN A 44 2.14 18.94 -12.20
N ASP A 45 2.65 19.59 -11.14
CA ASP A 45 4.07 19.65 -10.81
C ASP A 45 4.68 18.24 -10.58
N ARG A 46 3.88 17.17 -10.59
CA ARG A 46 4.38 15.79 -10.52
C ARG A 46 5.35 15.45 -11.65
N PHE A 47 5.13 15.92 -12.87
CA PHE A 47 6.11 15.71 -13.95
C PHE A 47 7.47 16.28 -13.55
N LEU A 48 7.49 17.51 -13.02
CA LEU A 48 8.69 18.23 -12.56
C LEU A 48 9.31 17.60 -11.30
N LYS A 49 8.51 17.13 -10.35
CA LYS A 49 8.98 16.44 -9.13
C LYS A 49 9.63 15.08 -9.41
N ILE A 50 9.13 14.34 -10.40
CA ILE A 50 9.72 13.06 -10.83
C ILE A 50 11.10 13.27 -11.48
N THR A 51 11.38 14.47 -12.02
CA THR A 51 12.67 14.80 -12.67
C THR A 51 13.82 15.09 -11.71
N LYS A 52 13.51 15.38 -10.43
CA LYS A 52 14.49 15.79 -9.42
C LYS A 52 14.27 15.10 -8.07
N PRO A 53 14.24 13.76 -8.00
CA PRO A 53 14.31 13.10 -6.71
C PRO A 53 15.71 13.36 -6.11
N ASP A 54 15.76 13.44 -4.78
CA ASP A 54 17.03 13.57 -4.08
C ASP A 54 17.93 12.35 -4.38
N LYS A 55 19.25 12.54 -4.41
CA LYS A 55 20.20 11.48 -4.82
C LYS A 55 20.14 10.22 -3.94
N GLU A 56 19.76 10.37 -2.67
CA GLU A 56 19.55 9.24 -1.75
C GLU A 56 18.24 8.48 -2.05
N ASP A 57 17.21 9.18 -2.55
CA ASP A 57 15.96 8.54 -2.98
C ASP A 57 16.19 7.77 -4.30
N MET A 58 17.05 8.22 -5.23
CA MET A 58 17.24 7.55 -6.53
C MET A 58 17.73 6.09 -6.46
N ASN A 59 18.64 5.74 -5.55
CA ASN A 59 19.21 4.38 -5.51
C ASN A 59 18.19 3.30 -5.16
N ASN A 60 17.19 3.63 -4.32
CA ASN A 60 16.09 2.72 -3.98
C ASN A 60 14.94 2.78 -5.01
N PHE A 61 14.99 3.73 -5.95
CA PHE A 61 13.92 3.98 -6.91
C PHE A 61 14.29 3.68 -8.37
N GLN A 62 15.55 3.34 -8.67
CA GLN A 62 16.03 3.07 -10.03
C GLN A 62 15.21 2.00 -10.75
N TYR A 63 14.80 0.94 -10.05
CA TYR A 63 13.96 -0.11 -10.64
C TYR A 63 12.62 0.42 -11.18
N PHE A 64 12.02 1.40 -10.49
CA PHE A 64 10.77 2.03 -10.94
C PHE A 64 11.00 2.95 -12.13
N VAL A 65 12.10 3.70 -12.11
CA VAL A 65 12.53 4.54 -13.24
C VAL A 65 12.70 3.68 -14.49
N ASP A 66 13.41 2.56 -14.38
CA ASP A 66 13.62 1.63 -15.49
C ASP A 66 12.30 1.02 -15.98
N TYR A 67 11.44 0.59 -15.05
CA TYR A 67 10.11 0.06 -15.38
C TYR A 67 9.26 1.06 -16.18
N PHE A 68 9.17 2.32 -15.73
CA PHE A 68 8.38 3.33 -16.44
C PHE A 68 9.03 3.73 -17.77
N LYS A 69 10.36 3.81 -17.83
CA LYS A 69 11.09 4.07 -19.07
C LYS A 69 10.82 2.98 -20.11
N ASP A 70 10.92 1.71 -19.72
CA ASP A 70 10.63 0.57 -20.59
C ASP A 70 9.18 0.62 -21.12
N ASN A 71 8.23 0.99 -20.26
CA ASN A 71 6.83 1.11 -20.65
C ASN A 71 6.57 2.32 -21.54
N ALA A 72 7.21 3.46 -21.26
CA ALA A 72 7.06 4.69 -22.02
C ALA A 72 7.54 4.52 -23.47
N ALA A 73 8.58 3.72 -23.70
CA ALA A 73 9.05 3.36 -25.03
C ALA A 73 7.98 2.61 -25.87
N LYS A 74 7.02 1.93 -25.22
CA LYS A 74 5.92 1.19 -25.87
C LYS A 74 4.69 2.05 -26.18
N ILE A 75 4.69 3.33 -25.79
CA ILE A 75 3.55 4.23 -26.08
C ILE A 75 3.45 4.45 -27.59
N THR A 76 2.26 4.23 -28.12
CA THR A 76 1.87 4.67 -29.47
C THR A 76 0.77 5.72 -29.37
N TYR A 77 0.72 6.63 -30.34
CA TYR A 77 -0.27 7.69 -30.35
C TYR A 77 -0.62 8.13 -31.77
N SER A 78 -1.78 8.75 -31.92
CA SER A 78 -2.24 9.37 -33.16
C SER A 78 -2.97 10.67 -32.87
N ILE A 79 -2.57 11.76 -33.53
CA ILE A 79 -3.29 13.04 -33.45
C ILE A 79 -4.55 12.94 -34.30
N LYS A 80 -5.71 13.20 -33.69
CA LYS A 80 -7.03 13.06 -34.31
C LYS A 80 -7.53 14.35 -34.90
N SER A 81 -7.43 15.42 -34.13
CA SER A 81 -7.91 16.73 -34.51
C SER A 81 -7.18 17.80 -33.70
N SER A 82 -7.24 19.01 -34.21
CA SER A 82 -6.84 20.20 -33.49
C SER A 82 -7.88 21.29 -33.70
N THR A 83 -8.14 22.05 -32.65
CA THR A 83 -8.95 23.27 -32.71
C THR A 83 -8.10 24.41 -32.17
N ILE A 84 -8.07 25.53 -32.88
CA ILE A 84 -7.30 26.73 -32.51
C ILE A 84 -8.29 27.88 -32.37
N GLU A 85 -8.25 28.52 -31.21
CA GLU A 85 -9.07 29.68 -30.84
C GLU A 85 -8.13 30.75 -30.29
N ASP A 86 -7.73 31.69 -31.15
CA ASP A 86 -6.74 32.73 -30.87
C ASP A 86 -5.42 32.15 -30.30
N ASP A 87 -5.11 32.48 -29.04
CA ASP A 87 -3.92 32.02 -28.31
C ASP A 87 -4.16 30.72 -27.53
N LYS A 88 -5.26 30.01 -27.78
CA LYS A 88 -5.56 28.71 -27.18
C LYS A 88 -5.70 27.66 -28.27
N ALA A 89 -5.30 26.43 -27.95
CA ALA A 89 -5.54 25.30 -28.81
C ALA A 89 -5.88 24.05 -27.99
N THR A 90 -6.64 23.16 -28.58
CA THR A 90 -6.88 21.81 -28.06
C THR A 90 -6.50 20.81 -29.15
N VAL A 91 -5.61 19.88 -28.81
CA VAL A 91 -5.19 18.80 -29.72
C VAL A 91 -5.67 17.49 -29.11
N SER A 92 -6.54 16.80 -29.83
CA SER A 92 -7.09 15.51 -29.40
C SER A 92 -6.17 14.37 -29.87
N VAL A 93 -5.74 13.53 -28.95
CA VAL A 93 -4.75 12.48 -29.21
C VAL A 93 -5.25 11.13 -28.71
N ASP A 94 -5.29 10.14 -29.60
CA ASP A 94 -5.51 8.75 -29.22
C ASP A 94 -4.17 8.17 -28.74
N PHE A 95 -4.13 7.63 -27.53
CA PHE A 95 -2.98 6.93 -26.96
C PHE A 95 -3.26 5.45 -26.77
N LYS A 96 -2.21 4.64 -26.95
CA LYS A 96 -2.13 3.27 -26.48
C LYS A 96 -0.84 3.09 -25.70
N TYR A 97 -0.96 2.56 -24.48
CA TYR A 97 0.15 2.48 -23.53
C TYR A 97 -0.03 1.31 -22.57
N ILE A 98 1.03 0.95 -21.85
CA ILE A 98 0.98 -0.13 -20.86
C ILE A 98 0.08 0.24 -19.70
N ASN A 99 -0.84 -0.66 -19.36
CA ASN A 99 -1.68 -0.55 -18.18
C ASN A 99 -1.02 -1.27 -17.00
N GLY A 100 -0.29 -0.53 -16.18
CA GLY A 100 0.35 -1.00 -14.96
C GLY A 100 -0.58 -1.01 -13.74
N GLY A 101 -1.82 -0.54 -13.86
CA GLY A 101 -2.77 -0.48 -12.75
C GLY A 101 -2.99 -1.81 -12.01
N PRO A 102 -3.26 -2.93 -12.72
CA PRO A 102 -3.39 -4.25 -12.10
C PRO A 102 -2.12 -4.68 -11.35
N LEU A 103 -0.94 -4.42 -11.94
CA LEU A 103 0.34 -4.72 -11.33
C LEU A 103 0.52 -3.94 -10.03
N LEU A 104 0.29 -2.62 -10.04
CA LEU A 104 0.40 -1.78 -8.84
C LEU A 104 -0.51 -2.26 -7.71
N LYS A 105 -1.77 -2.58 -8.02
CA LYS A 105 -2.74 -3.08 -7.04
C LYS A 105 -2.28 -4.38 -6.39
N ALA A 106 -1.78 -5.33 -7.18
CA ALA A 106 -1.25 -6.58 -6.67
C ALA A 106 0.02 -6.38 -5.83
N THR A 107 0.93 -5.50 -6.27
CA THR A 107 2.14 -5.15 -5.54
C THR A 107 1.81 -4.52 -4.18
N VAL A 108 0.91 -3.54 -4.14
CA VAL A 108 0.47 -2.93 -2.88
C VAL A 108 -0.20 -3.96 -1.98
N GLY A 109 -1.03 -4.84 -2.54
CA GLY A 109 -1.63 -5.96 -1.80
C GLY A 109 -0.58 -6.85 -1.13
N GLU A 110 0.45 -7.27 -1.87
CA GLU A 110 1.54 -8.10 -1.32
C GLU A 110 2.39 -7.35 -0.28
N VAL A 111 2.68 -6.07 -0.50
CA VAL A 111 3.40 -5.26 0.49
C VAL A 111 2.55 -5.14 1.75
N PHE A 112 1.25 -4.84 1.60
CA PHE A 112 0.32 -4.72 2.71
C PHE A 112 0.24 -6.00 3.55
N THR A 113 0.18 -7.19 2.94
CA THR A 113 0.18 -8.46 3.71
C THR A 113 1.46 -8.70 4.51
N LYS A 114 2.60 -8.13 4.09
CA LYS A 114 3.87 -8.20 4.82
C LYS A 114 4.01 -7.13 5.89
N VAL A 115 3.54 -5.91 5.61
CA VAL A 115 3.67 -4.77 6.55
C VAL A 115 2.62 -4.79 7.64
N LEU A 116 1.39 -5.23 7.32
CA LEU A 116 0.27 -5.20 8.25
C LEU A 116 0.58 -5.93 9.57
N PRO A 117 1.17 -7.15 9.58
CA PRO A 117 1.58 -7.80 10.82
C PRO A 117 2.63 -7.03 11.63
N LEU A 118 3.58 -6.35 10.96
CA LEU A 118 4.63 -5.55 11.61
C LEU A 118 4.05 -4.27 12.24
N ALA A 119 3.08 -3.66 11.58
CA ALA A 119 2.36 -2.50 12.12
C ALA A 119 1.58 -2.86 13.40
N PHE A 120 1.08 -4.09 13.51
CA PHE A 120 0.44 -4.59 14.74
C PHE A 120 1.41 -4.89 15.87
N SER A 121 2.68 -5.17 15.55
CA SER A 121 3.71 -5.43 16.56
C SER A 121 4.43 -4.21 17.11
N GLY A 122 4.05 -3.01 16.64
CA GLY A 122 4.72 -1.77 17.03
C GLY A 122 6.13 -1.63 16.45
N VAL A 123 6.53 -2.54 15.56
CA VAL A 123 7.76 -2.41 14.78
C VAL A 123 7.50 -1.42 13.65
N GLU A 124 7.94 -0.18 13.86
CA GLU A 124 7.99 0.77 12.75
C GLU A 124 9.05 0.30 11.76
N MET A 125 8.61 -0.07 10.54
CA MET A 125 9.55 -0.30 9.46
C MET A 125 10.28 1.00 9.15
N LYS A 126 11.60 0.90 8.98
CA LYS A 126 12.41 2.04 8.55
C LYS A 126 11.99 2.44 7.15
N LYS A 127 11.97 3.74 6.88
CA LYS A 127 11.65 4.29 5.55
C LYS A 127 12.53 3.67 4.46
N GLU A 128 13.79 3.38 4.80
CA GLU A 128 14.80 2.75 3.92
C GLU A 128 14.42 1.31 3.49
N ASP A 129 13.69 0.56 4.32
CA ASP A 129 13.31 -0.84 4.04
C ASP A 129 12.07 -0.95 3.14
N MET A 130 11.25 0.09 3.09
CA MET A 130 9.99 0.10 2.33
C MET A 130 10.21 0.08 0.81
N GLY A 131 11.20 0.82 0.32
CA GLY A 131 11.53 0.88 -1.11
C GLY A 131 11.93 -0.50 -1.67
N PRO A 132 12.95 -1.17 -1.10
CA PRO A 132 13.35 -2.52 -1.48
C PRO A 132 12.22 -3.55 -1.37
N LEU A 133 11.41 -3.49 -0.32
CA LEU A 133 10.25 -4.37 -0.14
C LEU A 133 9.25 -4.23 -1.29
N PHE A 134 8.94 -2.98 -1.66
CA PHE A 134 8.04 -2.69 -2.76
C PHE A 134 8.62 -3.13 -4.10
N ALA A 135 9.90 -2.84 -4.37
CA ALA A 135 10.56 -3.25 -5.60
C ALA A 135 10.59 -4.78 -5.76
N ALA A 136 10.86 -5.52 -4.67
CA ALA A 136 10.83 -6.97 -4.67
C ALA A 136 9.42 -7.52 -4.95
N ALA A 137 8.38 -6.95 -4.34
CA ALA A 137 6.99 -7.30 -4.61
C ALA A 137 6.60 -6.98 -6.06
N LEU A 138 7.01 -5.83 -6.58
CA LEU A 138 6.75 -5.44 -7.98
C LEU A 138 7.38 -6.43 -8.96
N LYS A 139 8.66 -6.79 -8.75
CA LYS A 139 9.38 -7.75 -9.58
C LYS A 139 8.67 -9.11 -9.60
N LYS A 140 8.30 -9.63 -8.43
CA LYS A 140 7.57 -10.89 -8.30
C LYS A 140 6.22 -10.85 -8.99
N GLN A 141 5.44 -9.79 -8.80
CA GLN A 141 4.12 -9.68 -9.42
C GLN A 141 4.20 -9.54 -10.94
N ARG A 142 5.28 -8.94 -11.47
CA ARG A 142 5.52 -8.83 -12.92
C ARG A 142 5.77 -10.20 -13.59
N GLU A 143 6.24 -11.20 -12.86
CA GLU A 143 6.45 -12.55 -13.39
C GLU A 143 5.13 -13.31 -13.61
N VAL A 144 4.06 -12.92 -12.91
CA VAL A 144 2.77 -13.64 -12.92
C VAL A 144 1.62 -12.82 -13.51
N ILE A 145 1.71 -11.50 -13.50
CA ILE A 145 0.69 -10.62 -14.09
C ILE A 145 1.06 -10.35 -15.55
N PRO A 146 0.23 -10.79 -16.52
CA PRO A 146 0.49 -10.54 -17.92
C PRO A 146 0.45 -9.04 -18.22
N GLU A 147 1.31 -8.62 -19.16
CA GLU A 147 1.30 -7.28 -19.69
C GLU A 147 -0.05 -6.98 -20.36
N SER A 148 -0.60 -5.78 -20.09
CA SER A 148 -1.87 -5.33 -20.67
C SER A 148 -1.74 -3.89 -21.15
N PHE A 149 -2.61 -3.49 -22.08
CA PHE A 149 -2.62 -2.15 -22.66
C PHE A 149 -3.91 -1.41 -22.31
N ALA A 150 -3.81 -0.09 -22.16
CA ALA A 150 -4.94 0.82 -22.11
C ALA A 150 -4.93 1.69 -23.38
N GLU A 151 -6.13 2.05 -23.83
CA GLU A 151 -6.34 2.96 -24.95
C GLU A 151 -7.21 4.13 -24.47
N LYS A 152 -6.80 5.37 -24.77
CA LYS A 152 -7.49 6.56 -24.30
C LYS A 152 -7.30 7.74 -25.27
N THR A 153 -8.39 8.44 -25.56
CA THR A 153 -8.33 9.74 -26.24
C THR A 153 -8.19 10.84 -25.18
N ILE A 154 -7.20 11.70 -25.31
CA ILE A 154 -6.93 12.80 -24.38
C ILE A 154 -6.87 14.12 -25.16
N ASP A 155 -7.62 15.10 -24.67
CA ASP A 155 -7.61 16.47 -25.19
C ASP A 155 -6.49 17.27 -24.50
N VAL A 156 -5.41 17.50 -25.22
CA VAL A 156 -4.25 18.24 -24.74
C VAL A 156 -4.49 19.73 -24.98
N LYS A 157 -4.61 20.50 -23.90
CA LYS A 157 -4.83 21.95 -23.95
C LYS A 157 -3.51 22.69 -24.05
N LEU A 158 -3.42 23.64 -24.97
CA LEU A 158 -2.26 24.49 -25.20
C LEU A 158 -2.61 25.97 -25.08
N ILE A 159 -1.59 26.76 -24.76
CA ILE A 159 -1.62 28.22 -24.78
C ILE A 159 -0.43 28.73 -25.59
N LYS A 160 -0.64 29.81 -26.35
CA LYS A 160 0.41 30.49 -27.09
C LYS A 160 0.95 31.64 -26.25
N LEU A 161 2.23 31.56 -25.88
CA LEU A 161 2.94 32.62 -25.15
C LEU A 161 4.21 32.96 -25.93
N ASN A 162 4.48 34.25 -26.13
CA ASN A 162 5.67 34.73 -26.85
C ASN A 162 5.88 34.02 -28.21
N ASN A 163 4.79 33.84 -28.97
CA ASN A 163 4.77 33.15 -30.26
C ASN A 163 5.10 31.63 -30.23
N GLN A 164 5.10 31.00 -29.06
CA GLN A 164 5.32 29.56 -28.86
C GLN A 164 4.10 28.90 -28.22
N TRP A 165 3.70 27.74 -28.75
CA TRP A 165 2.69 26.91 -28.10
C TRP A 165 3.32 26.10 -26.99
N LEU A 166 2.66 26.09 -25.83
CA LEU A 166 3.04 25.33 -24.65
C LEU A 166 1.83 24.52 -24.18
N ILE A 167 2.08 23.33 -23.64
CA ILE A 167 1.09 22.53 -22.93
C ILE A 167 0.64 23.34 -21.71
N ASN A 168 -0.62 23.76 -21.74
CA ASN A 168 -1.16 24.62 -20.72
C ASN A 168 -1.55 23.84 -19.47
N GLU A 169 -1.97 22.58 -19.61
CA GLU A 169 -2.42 21.73 -18.52
C GLU A 169 -1.89 20.30 -18.68
N THR A 170 -1.18 19.80 -17.66
CA THR A 170 -0.80 18.39 -17.54
C THR A 170 -1.80 17.63 -16.66
N SER A 171 -2.92 17.20 -17.26
CA SER A 171 -3.95 16.43 -16.54
C SER A 171 -3.38 15.10 -16.00
N ASP A 172 -3.99 14.55 -14.95
CA ASP A 172 -3.59 13.24 -14.42
C ASP A 172 -3.68 12.13 -15.49
N GLU A 173 -4.64 12.25 -16.40
CA GLU A 173 -4.80 11.30 -17.51
C GLU A 173 -3.60 11.33 -18.46
N LEU A 174 -3.08 12.53 -18.74
CA LEU A 174 -1.89 12.70 -19.57
C LEU A 174 -0.63 12.19 -18.85
N VAL A 175 -0.54 12.39 -17.53
CA VAL A 175 0.54 11.82 -16.70
C VAL A 175 0.48 10.29 -16.71
N ASP A 176 -0.71 9.71 -16.60
CA ASP A 176 -0.93 8.26 -16.54
C ASP A 176 -0.48 7.52 -17.80
N VAL A 177 -0.50 8.17 -18.98
CA VAL A 177 0.05 7.60 -20.21
C VAL A 177 1.53 7.23 -20.03
N PHE A 178 2.31 8.12 -19.41
CA PHE A 178 3.75 7.90 -19.17
C PHE A 178 4.01 7.07 -17.91
N MET A 179 3.12 7.16 -16.92
CA MET A 179 3.22 6.45 -15.64
C MET A 179 2.45 5.12 -15.62
N SER A 180 2.03 4.61 -16.77
CA SER A 180 1.35 3.31 -16.90
C SER A 180 0.12 3.17 -15.97
N ASN A 181 -0.73 4.18 -15.86
CA ASN A 181 -1.89 4.24 -14.95
C ASN A 181 -1.58 4.19 -13.44
N PHE A 182 -0.33 4.35 -13.01
CA PHE A 182 0.00 4.32 -11.58
C PHE A 182 -0.65 5.47 -10.78
N ILE A 183 -0.91 6.63 -11.39
CA ILE A 183 -1.55 7.75 -10.68
C ILE A 183 -3.01 7.41 -10.40
N SER A 184 -3.75 6.98 -11.42
CA SER A 184 -5.15 6.57 -11.25
C SER A 184 -5.29 5.35 -10.32
N ALA A 185 -4.46 4.32 -10.51
CA ALA A 185 -4.51 3.13 -9.65
C ALA A 185 -4.12 3.46 -8.20
N GLY A 186 -3.15 4.34 -7.98
CA GLY A 186 -2.81 4.85 -6.63
C GLY A 186 -4.00 5.55 -5.97
N LYS A 187 -4.69 6.44 -6.70
CA LYS A 187 -5.91 7.11 -6.18
C LYS A 187 -7.03 6.12 -5.85
N GLU A 188 -7.21 5.07 -6.63
CA GLU A 188 -8.19 4.02 -6.34
C GLU A 188 -7.85 3.24 -5.07
N ILE A 189 -6.56 2.95 -4.87
CA ILE A 189 -6.05 2.33 -3.65
C ILE A 189 -6.27 3.26 -2.45
N ASP A 190 -5.94 4.55 -2.58
CA ASP A 190 -6.14 5.54 -1.52
C ASP A 190 -7.63 5.64 -1.13
N LYS A 191 -8.53 5.58 -2.12
CA LYS A 191 -9.98 5.55 -1.90
C LYS A 191 -10.42 4.26 -1.20
N SER A 192 -9.92 3.09 -1.64
CA SER A 192 -10.29 1.79 -1.08
C SER A 192 -9.78 1.61 0.36
N MET A 193 -8.67 2.27 0.70
CA MET A 193 -8.09 2.29 2.05
C MET A 193 -8.73 3.35 2.98
N GLY A 194 -9.75 4.09 2.53
CA GLY A 194 -10.61 4.91 3.40
C GLY A 194 -10.27 6.39 3.50
N SER A 195 -9.68 7.01 2.48
CA SER A 195 -9.52 8.48 2.45
C SER A 195 -10.77 9.19 1.92
N THR A 196 -11.70 9.53 2.82
CA THR A 196 -12.64 10.63 2.56
C THR A 196 -12.02 11.93 3.08
N SER A 197 -11.24 12.61 2.23
CA SER A 197 -11.10 14.08 2.17
C SER A 197 -10.05 14.47 1.12
N GLY A 198 -10.40 15.45 0.29
CA GLY A 198 -9.65 15.87 -0.89
C GLY A 198 -8.37 16.69 -0.63
N SER A 199 -7.52 16.67 -1.67
CA SER A 199 -6.44 17.60 -2.02
C SER A 199 -5.45 18.02 -0.92
N ASN A 200 -4.23 17.48 -0.93
CA ASN A 200 -3.09 18.07 -1.65
C ASN A 200 -1.84 17.19 -1.53
N GLN A 201 -0.90 17.41 -2.45
CA GLN A 201 0.32 16.64 -2.69
C GLN A 201 1.28 16.48 -1.49
N SER A 202 2.09 15.42 -1.60
CA SER A 202 3.40 15.16 -0.99
C SER A 202 3.41 14.17 0.17
N SER A 203 4.01 13.00 -0.12
CA SER A 203 4.88 12.20 0.74
C SER A 203 4.57 12.24 2.24
N ALA A 204 3.62 11.41 2.66
CA ALA A 204 3.68 10.78 3.97
C ALA A 204 2.80 9.53 3.90
N VAL A 205 3.39 8.39 4.25
CA VAL A 205 2.63 7.24 4.77
C VAL A 205 1.65 7.80 5.79
N GLY A 206 0.37 7.88 5.40
CA GLY A 206 -0.67 8.50 6.19
C GLY A 206 -0.84 7.70 7.47
N LYS A 207 -0.35 8.25 8.58
CA LYS A 207 -0.64 7.78 9.92
C LYS A 207 -2.14 7.88 10.15
N THR A 208 -2.89 6.82 9.85
CA THR A 208 -4.19 6.63 10.46
C THR A 208 -3.92 6.50 11.96
N LYS A 209 -4.25 7.54 12.74
CA LYS A 209 -3.99 7.55 14.19
C LYS A 209 -4.75 6.37 14.81
N LYS A 210 -4.01 5.31 15.16
CA LYS A 210 -4.57 4.14 15.83
C LYS A 210 -5.03 4.55 17.23
N THR A 211 -6.20 4.04 17.62
CA THR A 211 -6.73 4.19 18.98
C THR A 211 -6.35 2.95 19.76
N PHE A 212 -5.40 3.09 20.69
CA PHE A 212 -5.01 2.00 21.58
C PHE A 212 -5.98 1.91 22.76
N ILE A 213 -6.57 0.73 22.95
CA ILE A 213 -7.50 0.43 24.04
C ILE A 213 -6.81 -0.57 24.96
N SER A 214 -6.33 -0.06 26.10
CA SER A 214 -5.73 -0.89 27.13
C SER A 214 -6.81 -1.66 27.89
N LYS A 215 -6.52 -2.93 28.18
CA LYS A 215 -7.38 -3.85 28.91
C LYS A 215 -6.55 -4.64 29.93
N ALA A 216 -7.19 -5.06 31.00
CA ALA A 216 -6.62 -5.98 31.99
C ALA A 216 -7.18 -7.40 31.82
N ILE A 217 -6.52 -8.36 32.45
CA ILE A 217 -7.09 -9.71 32.63
C ILE A 217 -8.47 -9.60 33.29
N GLY A 218 -9.42 -10.36 32.79
CA GLY A 218 -10.82 -10.34 33.23
C GLY A 218 -11.72 -9.35 32.48
N GLU A 219 -11.16 -8.44 31.66
CA GLU A 219 -11.96 -7.53 30.84
C GLU A 219 -12.30 -8.11 29.47
N GLU A 220 -13.50 -7.84 28.98
CA GLU A 220 -13.95 -8.29 27.66
C GLU A 220 -13.34 -7.40 26.55
N VAL A 221 -12.86 -8.06 25.49
CA VAL A 221 -12.41 -7.49 24.23
C VAL A 221 -13.39 -7.89 23.15
N VAL A 222 -13.92 -6.91 22.41
CA VAL A 222 -14.88 -7.14 21.32
C VAL A 222 -14.25 -6.73 19.99
N LEU A 223 -13.91 -7.73 19.18
CA LEU A 223 -13.39 -7.55 17.82
C LEU A 223 -14.53 -7.56 16.80
N ALA A 224 -14.22 -7.68 15.51
CA ALA A 224 -15.21 -7.68 14.45
C ALA A 224 -16.02 -8.99 14.38
N THR A 225 -15.36 -10.12 14.61
CA THR A 225 -15.93 -11.46 14.43
C THR A 225 -16.03 -12.27 15.71
N ILE A 226 -15.24 -11.90 16.73
CA ILE A 226 -15.24 -12.56 18.03
C ILE A 226 -15.30 -11.55 19.17
N LYS A 227 -15.67 -12.03 20.34
CA LYS A 227 -15.31 -11.40 21.61
C LYS A 227 -14.58 -12.41 22.49
N PHE A 228 -13.63 -11.94 23.28
CA PHE A 228 -12.88 -12.80 24.19
C PHE A 228 -12.58 -12.10 25.51
N LYS A 229 -12.26 -12.89 26.53
CA LYS A 229 -11.85 -12.44 27.85
C LYS A 229 -10.72 -13.33 28.33
N ILE A 230 -9.60 -12.71 28.71
CA ILE A 230 -8.48 -13.44 29.30
C ILE A 230 -8.81 -13.76 30.75
N ASN A 231 -8.75 -15.03 31.13
CA ASN A 231 -9.08 -15.51 32.46
C ASN A 231 -7.84 -15.58 33.37
N SER A 232 -6.73 -16.11 32.84
CA SER A 232 -5.47 -16.25 33.57
C SER A 232 -4.28 -16.44 32.62
N VAL A 233 -3.08 -16.27 33.17
CA VAL A 233 -1.82 -16.46 32.45
C VAL A 233 -0.87 -17.26 33.34
N GLU A 234 -0.26 -18.30 32.78
CA GLU A 234 0.73 -19.14 33.47
C GLU A 234 2.05 -19.15 32.71
N GLU A 235 3.18 -19.06 33.41
CA GLU A 235 4.52 -19.28 32.85
C GLU A 235 5.02 -20.69 33.23
N LYS A 236 5.53 -21.46 32.26
CA LYS A 236 6.09 -22.81 32.49
C LYS A 236 7.35 -23.04 31.67
N SER A 237 8.30 -23.81 32.21
CA SER A 237 9.46 -24.29 31.45
C SER A 237 9.16 -25.56 30.65
N VAL A 238 8.10 -26.29 31.00
CA VAL A 238 7.68 -27.55 30.38
C VAL A 238 6.17 -27.56 30.18
N LEU A 239 5.73 -27.91 28.98
CA LEU A 239 4.33 -28.22 28.65
C LEU A 239 4.09 -29.71 28.85
N THR A 240 2.93 -30.05 29.40
CA THR A 240 2.47 -31.43 29.56
C THR A 240 0.97 -31.48 29.25
N SER A 241 0.53 -32.57 28.63
CA SER A 241 -0.88 -32.91 28.48
C SER A 241 -1.16 -34.22 29.22
N LYS A 242 -2.44 -34.49 29.49
CA LYS A 242 -2.84 -35.68 30.25
C LYS A 242 -2.42 -37.01 29.59
N TYR A 243 -2.28 -37.02 28.26
CA TYR A 243 -2.02 -38.23 27.46
C TYR A 243 -0.86 -38.08 26.47
N GLY A 244 -0.21 -36.93 26.39
CA GLY A 244 0.86 -36.64 25.43
C GLY A 244 2.25 -36.56 26.05
N SER A 245 3.26 -36.45 25.19
CA SER A 245 4.64 -36.24 25.60
C SER A 245 4.84 -34.82 26.15
N SER A 246 5.79 -34.68 27.06
CA SER A 246 6.17 -33.36 27.56
C SER A 246 7.03 -32.61 26.52
N LYS A 247 6.95 -31.28 26.55
CA LYS A 247 7.79 -30.41 25.73
C LYS A 247 8.48 -29.37 26.60
N THR A 248 9.81 -29.38 26.60
CA THR A 248 10.61 -28.37 27.28
C THR A 248 10.84 -27.17 26.37
N ALA A 249 10.80 -25.97 26.94
CA ALA A 249 11.14 -24.74 26.24
C ALA A 249 12.60 -24.77 25.78
N LYS A 250 12.92 -24.02 24.74
CA LYS A 250 14.31 -23.83 24.31
C LYS A 250 15.15 -23.23 25.44
N GLU A 251 16.45 -23.46 25.38
CA GLU A 251 17.38 -22.87 26.32
C GLU A 251 17.20 -21.34 26.37
N GLY A 252 17.07 -20.79 27.58
CA GLY A 252 16.82 -19.37 27.78
C GLY A 252 15.39 -18.91 27.44
N ALA A 253 14.42 -19.82 27.31
CA ALA A 253 13.01 -19.52 27.04
C ALA A 253 12.07 -20.16 28.06
N LYS A 254 10.82 -19.68 28.06
CA LYS A 254 9.67 -20.17 28.83
C LYS A 254 8.43 -20.19 27.95
N PHE A 255 7.50 -21.06 28.26
CA PHE A 255 6.15 -21.02 27.72
C PHE A 255 5.26 -20.10 28.53
N ILE A 256 4.33 -19.46 27.83
CA ILE A 256 3.24 -18.68 28.41
C ILE A 256 1.94 -19.29 27.91
N ILE A 257 1.08 -19.67 28.86
CA ILE A 257 -0.23 -20.27 28.59
C ILE A 257 -1.29 -19.24 28.99
N ILE A 258 -2.05 -18.77 28.01
CA ILE A 258 -3.09 -17.76 28.20
C ILE A 258 -4.43 -18.47 28.17
N ASN A 259 -5.10 -18.58 29.32
CA ASN A 259 -6.45 -19.11 29.39
C ASN A 259 -7.47 -18.03 29.03
N ALA A 260 -8.43 -18.34 28.16
CA ALA A 260 -9.42 -17.39 27.69
C ALA A 260 -10.79 -18.02 27.45
N ASP A 261 -11.82 -17.21 27.66
CA ASP A 261 -13.16 -17.41 27.10
C ASP A 261 -13.22 -16.71 25.75
N ILE A 262 -13.75 -17.37 24.72
CA ILE A 262 -13.95 -16.81 23.37
C ILE A 262 -15.37 -17.12 22.87
N THR A 263 -15.97 -16.19 22.14
CA THR A 263 -17.30 -16.36 21.54
C THR A 263 -17.28 -15.80 20.12
N ASN A 264 -17.71 -16.62 19.15
CA ASN A 264 -17.99 -16.16 17.80
C ASN A 264 -19.27 -15.30 17.83
N ILE A 265 -19.16 -14.04 17.38
CA ILE A 265 -20.29 -13.08 17.35
C ILE A 265 -20.85 -12.89 15.93
N THR A 266 -20.41 -13.70 14.97
CA THR A 266 -20.99 -13.77 13.63
C THR A 266 -22.14 -14.77 13.58
N ASN A 267 -22.82 -14.85 12.44
CA ASN A 267 -23.95 -15.75 12.19
C ASN A 267 -23.54 -17.08 11.51
N ALA A 268 -22.24 -17.31 11.26
CA ALA A 268 -21.74 -18.52 10.62
C ALA A 268 -20.54 -19.10 11.41
N PRO A 269 -20.28 -20.42 11.35
CA PRO A 269 -19.09 -20.99 11.98
C PRO A 269 -17.82 -20.36 11.41
N ILE A 270 -16.88 -20.01 12.30
CA ILE A 270 -15.57 -19.46 11.93
C ILE A 270 -14.47 -20.23 12.63
N ASN A 271 -13.26 -20.22 12.09
CA ASN A 271 -12.11 -20.68 12.85
C ASN A 271 -11.67 -19.59 13.83
N ALA A 272 -11.16 -20.00 14.99
CA ALA A 272 -10.54 -19.08 15.94
C ALA A 272 -9.43 -18.25 15.25
N PRO A 273 -9.29 -16.97 15.61
CA PRO A 273 -8.36 -16.06 14.94
C PRO A 273 -6.91 -16.48 15.09
N ALA A 274 -6.13 -16.20 14.04
CA ALA A 274 -4.67 -16.36 14.05
C ALA A 274 -3.92 -15.05 14.37
N ASP A 275 -4.63 -13.91 14.48
CA ASP A 275 -4.07 -12.57 14.71
C ASP A 275 -4.08 -12.16 16.20
N LEU A 276 -3.62 -13.07 17.06
CA LEU A 276 -3.46 -12.85 18.49
C LEU A 276 -1.99 -12.96 18.88
N ASP A 277 -1.34 -11.80 18.99
CA ASP A 277 0.10 -11.74 19.21
C ASP A 277 0.43 -11.38 20.65
N VAL A 278 1.48 -11.98 21.18
CA VAL A 278 2.09 -11.52 22.43
C VAL A 278 3.26 -10.61 22.12
N ILE A 279 3.30 -9.45 22.76
CA ILE A 279 4.42 -8.50 22.68
C ILE A 279 5.01 -8.32 24.08
N ASP A 280 6.32 -8.45 24.20
CA ASP A 280 7.02 -8.27 25.48
C ASP A 280 7.58 -6.84 25.70
N ASN A 281 8.20 -6.64 26.87
CA ASN A 281 8.82 -5.39 27.29
C ASN A 281 10.00 -4.92 26.44
N LYS A 282 10.52 -5.78 25.55
CA LYS A 282 11.56 -5.46 24.57
C LYS A 282 10.98 -5.29 23.17
N ASN A 283 9.65 -5.26 23.04
CA ASN A 283 8.91 -5.18 21.79
C ASN A 283 9.17 -6.36 20.83
N ARG A 284 9.50 -7.54 21.37
CA ARG A 284 9.56 -8.78 20.57
C ARG A 284 8.14 -9.34 20.42
N GLN A 285 7.79 -9.79 19.23
CA GLN A 285 6.48 -10.34 18.89
C GLN A 285 6.53 -11.86 18.83
N PHE A 286 5.53 -12.50 19.40
CA PHE A 286 5.40 -13.95 19.47
C PHE A 286 4.03 -14.37 18.95
N GLN A 287 4.05 -15.25 17.96
CA GLN A 287 2.88 -15.94 17.44
C GLN A 287 2.56 -17.16 18.32
N PRO A 288 1.33 -17.69 18.26
CA PRO A 288 1.00 -18.95 18.92
C PRO A 288 2.00 -20.06 18.57
N TYR A 289 2.48 -20.75 19.59
CA TYR A 289 3.48 -21.80 19.50
C TYR A 289 2.87 -23.04 18.84
N SER A 290 3.23 -23.29 17.58
CA SER A 290 2.73 -24.42 16.79
C SER A 290 3.04 -25.79 17.39
N GLY A 291 4.12 -25.89 18.18
CA GLY A 291 4.50 -27.13 18.87
C GLY A 291 3.66 -27.47 20.10
N SER A 292 2.60 -26.69 20.39
CA SER A 292 1.66 -26.96 21.49
C SER A 292 0.64 -28.06 21.15
N ILE A 293 0.39 -28.31 19.85
CA ILE A 293 -0.58 -29.31 19.40
C ILE A 293 -0.20 -30.70 19.93
N GLY A 294 -1.11 -31.32 20.68
CA GLY A 294 -0.91 -32.65 21.29
C GLY A 294 -0.13 -32.67 22.60
N VAL A 295 0.52 -31.56 22.98
CA VAL A 295 1.27 -31.43 24.26
C VAL A 295 0.60 -30.51 25.27
N VAL A 296 -0.46 -29.78 24.87
CA VAL A 296 -1.32 -29.00 25.75
C VAL A 296 -2.78 -29.35 25.45
N ASP A 297 -3.56 -29.58 26.50
CA ASP A 297 -4.98 -29.85 26.38
C ASP A 297 -5.77 -28.55 26.16
N ASN A 298 -6.88 -28.63 25.43
CA ASN A 298 -7.85 -27.54 25.26
C ASN A 298 -7.30 -26.26 24.56
N LEU A 299 -6.51 -26.43 23.50
CA LEU A 299 -6.02 -25.32 22.66
C LEU A 299 -7.14 -24.66 21.85
N LEU A 300 -7.11 -23.33 21.77
CA LEU A 300 -8.01 -22.54 20.93
C LEU A 300 -7.52 -22.41 19.49
N ASP A 301 -6.23 -22.65 19.23
CA ASP A 301 -5.65 -22.57 17.90
C ASP A 301 -6.43 -23.41 16.87
N TYR A 302 -6.88 -22.77 15.80
CA TYR A 302 -7.63 -23.38 14.69
C TYR A 302 -8.96 -24.06 15.10
N ARG A 303 -9.47 -23.82 16.32
CA ARG A 303 -10.75 -24.37 16.75
C ARG A 303 -11.88 -23.78 15.91
N ASN A 304 -12.79 -24.63 15.44
CA ASN A 304 -14.02 -24.17 14.80
C ASN A 304 -15.00 -23.67 15.88
N LEU A 305 -15.38 -22.40 15.80
CA LEU A 305 -16.25 -21.70 16.74
C LEU A 305 -17.65 -21.58 16.16
N SER A 306 -18.60 -22.26 16.79
CA SER A 306 -20.02 -22.12 16.43
C SER A 306 -20.56 -20.74 16.78
N PRO A 307 -21.48 -20.17 15.97
CA PRO A 307 -22.12 -18.89 16.25
C PRO A 307 -22.68 -18.80 17.66
N SER A 308 -22.36 -17.72 18.38
CA SER A 308 -22.89 -17.39 19.71
C SER A 308 -22.58 -18.40 20.83
N ILE A 309 -21.77 -19.43 20.58
CA ILE A 309 -21.36 -20.39 21.62
C ILE A 309 -20.07 -19.88 22.26
N LYS A 310 -20.07 -19.84 23.60
CA LYS A 310 -18.87 -19.53 24.38
C LYS A 310 -18.05 -20.80 24.55
N GLU A 311 -16.79 -20.70 24.15
CA GLU A 311 -15.76 -21.72 24.31
C GLU A 311 -14.72 -21.23 25.33
N THR A 312 -14.14 -22.15 26.09
CA THR A 312 -13.02 -21.85 27.00
C THR A 312 -11.84 -22.72 26.59
N GLY A 313 -10.66 -22.12 26.50
CA GLY A 313 -9.43 -22.83 26.14
C GLY A 313 -8.19 -21.98 26.38
N CYS A 314 -7.10 -22.34 25.73
CA CYS A 314 -5.85 -21.60 25.85
C CYS A 314 -5.12 -21.37 24.52
N TRP A 315 -4.33 -20.31 24.50
CA TRP A 315 -3.25 -20.09 23.54
C TRP A 315 -1.91 -20.25 24.24
N VAL A 316 -0.92 -20.77 23.53
CA VAL A 316 0.41 -21.02 24.08
C VAL A 316 1.44 -20.26 23.26
N TYR A 317 2.40 -19.63 23.93
CA TYR A 317 3.49 -18.88 23.29
C TYR A 317 4.82 -19.32 23.91
N GLU A 318 5.92 -19.26 23.15
CA GLU A 318 7.27 -19.49 23.65
C GLU A 318 8.04 -18.17 23.62
N LEU A 319 8.39 -17.64 24.81
CA LEU A 319 9.05 -16.36 24.99
C LEU A 319 10.43 -16.54 25.64
N PRO A 320 11.41 -15.67 25.36
CA PRO A 320 12.66 -15.62 26.10
C PRO A 320 12.45 -15.39 27.61
N GLN A 321 13.32 -15.98 28.43
CA GLN A 321 13.27 -15.90 29.89
C GLN A 321 13.37 -14.46 30.41
N ASP A 322 14.06 -13.60 29.66
CA ASP A 322 14.28 -12.19 29.97
C ASP A 322 13.08 -11.27 29.65
N ALA A 323 11.96 -11.83 29.15
CA ALA A 323 10.68 -11.13 29.03
C ALA A 323 10.05 -10.93 30.42
N SER A 324 10.14 -9.71 30.96
CA SER A 324 9.69 -9.38 32.32
C SER A 324 8.26 -8.87 32.40
N SER A 325 7.74 -8.29 31.31
CA SER A 325 6.33 -7.89 31.17
C SER A 325 5.89 -8.12 29.72
N TYR A 326 4.60 -8.37 29.49
CA TYR A 326 4.09 -8.68 28.15
C TYR A 326 2.57 -8.49 28.07
N LYS A 327 2.08 -8.31 26.84
CA LYS A 327 0.66 -8.03 26.53
C LYS A 327 0.19 -8.81 25.32
N LEU A 328 -1.07 -9.21 25.32
CA LEU A 328 -1.77 -9.72 24.13
C LEU A 328 -2.26 -8.53 23.31
N VAL A 329 -2.05 -8.55 22.00
CA VAL A 329 -2.43 -7.47 21.09
C VAL A 329 -3.28 -8.03 19.95
N SER A 330 -4.38 -7.32 19.65
CA SER A 330 -5.24 -7.64 18.51
C SER A 330 -5.93 -6.40 17.95
N GLY A 331 -6.04 -6.34 16.62
CA GLY A 331 -6.70 -5.24 15.92
C GLY A 331 -8.17 -5.56 15.62
N LYS A 332 -9.06 -4.57 15.78
CA LYS A 332 -10.46 -4.75 15.37
C LYS A 332 -10.63 -4.41 13.89
N MET A 333 -10.78 -5.44 13.05
CA MET A 333 -11.00 -5.31 11.61
C MET A 333 -12.14 -4.31 11.30
N GLY A 334 -11.92 -3.46 10.29
CA GLY A 334 -12.87 -2.40 9.92
C GLY A 334 -12.84 -1.15 10.81
N THR A 335 -11.92 -1.08 11.78
CA THR A 335 -11.74 0.10 12.65
C THR A 335 -10.27 0.49 12.82
N ASN A 336 -10.01 1.62 13.49
CA ASN A 336 -8.66 2.03 13.89
C ASN A 336 -8.29 1.59 15.32
N GLU A 337 -9.11 0.74 15.95
CA GLU A 337 -8.92 0.28 17.32
C GLU A 337 -7.91 -0.87 17.40
N VAL A 338 -6.99 -0.78 18.36
CA VAL A 338 -6.04 -1.84 18.72
C VAL A 338 -6.21 -2.13 20.21
N TYR A 339 -6.60 -3.35 20.54
CA TYR A 339 -6.77 -3.80 21.91
C TYR A 339 -5.44 -4.35 22.44
N GLN A 340 -5.08 -3.95 23.67
CA GLN A 340 -3.88 -4.38 24.35
C GLN A 340 -4.24 -4.91 25.74
N VAL A 341 -4.22 -6.23 25.92
CA VAL A 341 -4.49 -6.85 27.22
C VAL A 341 -3.17 -7.06 27.95
N THR A 342 -2.94 -6.36 29.05
CA THR A 342 -1.75 -6.56 29.89
C THR A 342 -1.84 -7.95 30.54
N LEU A 343 -0.82 -8.78 30.32
CA LEU A 343 -0.77 -10.17 30.81
C LEU A 343 0.17 -10.30 32.02
N LYS A 344 1.24 -9.50 32.06
CA LYS A 344 2.20 -9.38 33.14
C LYS A 344 2.92 -8.05 33.09
#